data_AF-A0A958I9Y1-F1
#
_entry.id   AF-A0A958I9Y1-F1
#
_cell.length_a   1.000
_cell.length_b   1.000
_cell.length_c   1.000
_cell.angle_alpha   90.00
_cell.angle_beta   90.00
_cell.angle_gamma   90.00
#
_symmetry.space_group_name_H-M   'P 1'
#
loop_
_entity.id
_entity.type
_entity.pdbx_description
1 polymer ?
#
loop_
_entity_poly.entity_id
_entity_poly.type
_entity_poly.pdbx_seq_one_letter_code
_entity_poly.pdbx_strand_id
1 'polypeptide(L)' 'MKKLLVIFVLTLLSAGCENGPETAHYSAIVEGTVVRVPALSGGELVARPVSEGQLVSRGELLVQIDTTEISLQGEQIA' A
#
# COMPACT_ATOMS: atom_id res chain seq x y z
N MET A 1 -20.06 1.78 -66.36
CA MET A 1 -18.71 1.71 -65.74
C MET A 1 -18.53 2.68 -64.57
N LYS A 2 -18.95 3.95 -64.66
CA LYS A 2 -18.86 4.93 -63.55
C LYS A 2 -19.60 4.52 -62.26
N LYS A 3 -20.79 3.88 -62.39
CA LYS A 3 -21.56 3.38 -61.23
C LYS A 3 -20.85 2.25 -60.47
N LEU A 4 -20.08 1.41 -61.19
CA LEU A 4 -19.32 0.31 -60.58
C LEU A 4 -18.11 0.84 -59.79
N LEU A 5 -17.47 1.90 -60.30
CA LEU A 5 -16.34 2.56 -59.66
C LEU A 5 -16.76 3.25 -58.35
N VAL A 6 -17.93 3.88 -58.32
CA VAL A 6 -18.47 4.51 -57.10
C VAL A 6 -18.76 3.48 -56.00
N ILE A 7 -19.32 2.31 -56.37
CA ILE A 7 -19.59 1.23 -55.42
C ILE A 7 -18.28 0.68 -54.84
N PHE A 8 -17.26 0.47 -55.69
CA PHE A 8 -15.96 -0.04 -55.26
C PHE A 8 -15.26 0.90 -54.27
N VAL A 9 -15.30 2.21 -54.54
CA VAL A 9 -14.76 3.23 -53.63
C VAL A 9 -15.51 3.22 -52.30
N LEU A 10 -16.84 3.11 -52.30
CA LEU A 10 -17.63 3.12 -51.07
C LEU A 10 -17.31 1.93 -50.16
N THR A 11 -17.08 0.74 -50.73
CA THR A 11 -16.65 -0.46 -49.96
C THR A 11 -15.24 -0.34 -49.37
N LEU A 12 -14.34 0.43 -49.98
CA LEU A 12 -13.01 0.67 -49.45
C LEU A 12 -13.02 1.58 -48.21
N LEU A 13 -13.99 2.50 -48.12
CA LEU A 13 -14.12 3.40 -46.96
C LEU A 13 -14.64 2.69 -45.70
N SER A 14 -15.34 1.56 -45.83
CA SER A 14 -15.91 0.84 -44.68
C SER A 14 -14.98 -0.17 -44.01
N ALA A 15 -13.80 -0.45 -44.58
CA ALA A 15 -12.86 -1.44 -44.05
C ALA A 15 -11.82 -0.86 -43.04
N GLY A 16 -11.87 0.45 -42.75
CA GLY A 16 -10.84 1.14 -41.97
C GLY A 16 -11.09 1.27 -40.45
N CYS A 17 -12.24 0.84 -39.93
CA CYS A 17 -12.51 0.89 -38.49
C CYS A 17 -12.13 -0.44 -37.82
N GLU A 18 -10.88 -0.54 -37.39
CA GLU A 18 -10.43 -1.58 -36.46
C GLU A 18 -10.63 -1.09 -35.02
N ASN A 19 -11.75 -1.46 -34.42
CA ASN A 19 -11.98 -1.28 -32.98
C ASN A 19 -11.29 -2.43 -32.23
N GLY A 20 -9.96 -2.40 -32.17
CA GLY A 20 -9.19 -3.26 -31.27
C GLY A 20 -9.51 -2.89 -29.81
N PRO A 21 -9.48 -3.84 -28.86
CA PRO A 21 -9.65 -3.50 -27.46
C PRO A 21 -8.55 -2.53 -27.04
N GLU A 22 -8.92 -1.27 -26.82
CA GLU A 22 -8.02 -0.24 -26.33
C GLU A 22 -7.66 -0.59 -24.89
N THR A 23 -6.53 -1.28 -24.70
CA THR A 23 -6.01 -1.59 -23.37
C THR A 23 -5.48 -0.31 -22.75
N ALA A 24 -6.34 0.39 -22.03
CA ALA A 24 -5.93 1.57 -21.28
C ALA A 24 -4.94 1.15 -20.17
N HIS A 25 -3.71 1.64 -20.29
CA HIS A 25 -2.67 1.41 -19.29
C HIS A 25 -2.76 2.49 -18.21
N TYR A 26 -3.01 2.06 -16.98
CA TYR A 26 -3.05 2.95 -15.82
C TYR A 26 -1.90 2.63 -14.86
N SER A 27 -1.36 3.67 -14.24
CA SER A 27 -0.53 3.53 -13.04
C SER A 27 -1.36 3.96 -11.85
N ALA A 28 -1.25 3.22 -10.75
CA ALA A 28 -1.93 3.52 -9.51
C ALA A 28 -0.98 3.33 -8.34
N ILE A 29 -1.16 4.13 -7.30
CA ILE A 29 -0.48 3.98 -6.01
C ILE A 29 -1.52 3.45 -5.03
N VAL A 30 -1.15 2.41 -4.30
CA VAL A 30 -1.99 1.89 -3.21
C VAL A 30 -1.55 2.57 -1.92
N GLU A 31 -2.49 3.24 -1.28
CA GLU A 31 -2.28 3.91 0.00
C GLU A 31 -2.80 3.07 1.16
N GLY A 32 -2.16 3.19 2.31
CA GLY A 32 -2.58 2.54 3.55
C GLY A 32 -2.28 3.43 4.75
N THR A 33 -2.94 3.16 5.87
CA THR A 33 -2.65 3.87 7.13
C THR A 33 -1.39 3.29 7.77
N VAL A 34 -0.38 4.14 7.99
CA VAL A 34 0.86 3.76 8.66
C VAL A 34 0.93 4.44 10.02
N VAL A 35 1.11 3.64 11.07
CA VAL A 35 1.27 4.14 12.44
C VAL A 35 2.65 3.72 12.94
N ARG A 36 3.42 4.69 13.43
CA ARG A 36 4.66 4.41 14.18
C ARG A 36 4.29 4.29 15.65
N VAL A 37 4.72 3.22 16.31
CA VAL A 37 4.47 2.97 17.72
C VAL A 37 5.78 3.19 18.49
N PRO A 38 6.03 4.39 19.04
CA PRO A 38 7.22 4.65 19.84
C PRO A 38 7.07 4.09 21.26
N ALA A 39 8.20 3.80 21.89
CA ALA A 39 8.25 3.62 23.34
C ALA A 39 8.03 4.97 24.04
N LEU A 40 7.35 4.96 25.19
CA LEU A 40 7.10 6.18 25.98
C LEU A 40 8.28 6.53 26.90
N SER A 41 9.14 5.56 27.18
CA SER A 41 10.31 5.70 28.04
C SER A 41 11.51 4.98 27.43
N GLY A 42 12.70 5.33 27.88
CA GLY A 42 13.89 4.51 27.66
C GLY A 42 13.85 3.23 28.49
N GLY A 43 14.81 2.34 28.27
CA GLY A 43 14.94 1.08 28.98
C GLY A 43 15.55 -0.01 28.09
N GLU A 44 15.65 -1.22 28.63
CA GLU A 44 16.19 -2.37 27.91
C GLU A 44 15.06 -3.17 27.22
N LEU A 45 15.27 -3.55 25.95
CA LEU A 45 14.34 -4.41 25.22
C LEU A 45 14.48 -5.85 25.71
N VAL A 46 13.53 -6.33 26.52
CA VAL A 46 13.59 -7.68 27.12
C VAL A 46 12.83 -8.74 26.34
N ALA A 47 11.80 -8.34 25.58
CA ALA A 47 11.06 -9.27 24.74
C ALA A 47 10.42 -8.59 23.51
N ARG A 48 10.30 -9.36 22.44
CA ARG A 48 9.56 -8.99 21.22
C ARG A 48 8.75 -10.20 20.74
N PRO A 49 7.53 -10.41 21.27
CA PRO A 49 6.71 -11.60 20.96
C PRO A 49 6.10 -11.59 19.55
N VAL A 50 6.23 -10.51 18.80
CA VAL A 50 5.73 -10.39 17.42
C VAL A 50 6.85 -10.42 16.38
N SER A 51 6.56 -10.99 15.22
CA SER A 51 7.46 -11.03 14.06
C SER A 51 7.08 -10.00 13.00
N GLU A 52 8.01 -9.69 12.11
CA GLU A 52 7.72 -8.82 10.96
C GLU A 52 6.69 -9.49 10.03
N GLY A 53 5.75 -8.69 9.52
CA GLY A 53 4.64 -9.19 8.70
C GLY A 53 3.52 -9.90 9.47
N GLN A 54 3.65 -10.07 10.79
CA GLN A 54 2.60 -10.66 11.62
C GLN A 54 1.38 -9.73 11.71
N LEU A 55 0.18 -10.30 11.56
CA LEU A 55 -1.07 -9.61 11.85
C LEU A 55 -1.23 -9.46 13.36
N VAL A 56 -1.56 -8.25 13.80
CA VAL A 56 -1.75 -7.93 15.22
C VAL A 56 -3.10 -7.25 15.44
N SER A 57 -3.60 -7.36 16.67
CA SER A 57 -4.84 -6.72 17.11
C SER A 57 -4.57 -5.45 17.91
N ARG A 58 -5.57 -4.57 18.00
CA ARG A 58 -5.49 -3.40 18.87
C ARG A 58 -5.27 -3.84 20.33
N GLY A 59 -4.27 -3.25 20.97
CA GLY A 59 -3.91 -3.56 22.36
C GLY A 59 -3.02 -4.79 22.53
N GLU A 60 -2.62 -5.44 21.44
CA GLU A 60 -1.67 -6.55 21.50
C GLU A 60 -0.27 -6.06 21.91
N LEU A 61 0.41 -6.90 22.70
CA LEU A 61 1.77 -6.62 23.15
C LEU A 61 2.76 -6.79 22.00
N LEU A 62 3.40 -5.70 21.57
CA LEU A 62 4.41 -5.73 20.52
C LEU A 62 5.83 -5.95 21.08
N VAL A 63 6.15 -5.29 22.19
CA VAL A 63 7.49 -5.24 22.78
C VAL A 63 7.37 -5.05 24.28
N GLN A 64 8.26 -5.67 25.04
CA GLN A 64 8.44 -5.43 26.47
C GLN A 64 9.76 -4.71 26.73
N ILE A 65 9.70 -3.65 27.53
CA ILE A 65 10.84 -2.82 27.92
C ILE A 65 10.98 -2.87 29.44
N ASP A 66 12.19 -3.13 29.93
CA ASP A 66 12.52 -2.97 31.34
C ASP A 66 12.82 -1.51 31.65
N THR A 67 12.05 -0.92 32.56
CA THR A 67 12.14 0.49 32.97
C THR A 67 12.57 0.65 34.43
N THR A 68 13.11 -0.41 35.06
CA THR A 68 13.42 -0.43 36.50
C THR A 68 14.31 0.74 36.92
N GLU A 69 15.34 1.07 36.14
CA GLU A 69 16.24 2.20 36.45
C GLU A 69 15.49 3.54 36.52
N ILE A 70 14.56 3.78 35.58
CA ILE A 70 13.75 5.00 35.54
C ILE A 70 12.82 5.06 36.75
N SER A 71 12.21 3.92 37.11
CA SER A 71 11.33 3.84 38.28
C SER A 71 12.08 4.17 39.57
N LEU A 72 13.30 3.62 39.75
CA LEU A 72 14.13 3.88 40.93
C LEU A 72 14.60 5.34 41.01
N GLN A 73 14.96 5.95 39.87
CA GLN A 73 15.29 7.38 39.84
C GLN A 73 14.09 8.21 40.28
N GLY A 74 12.89 7.92 39.77
CA GLY A 74 11.67 8.65 40.15
C GLY A 74 11.36 8.61 41.64
N GLU A 75 11.61 7.49 42.32
CA GLU A 75 11.39 7.34 43.77
C GLU A 75 12.38 8.14 44.62
N GLN A 76 13.60 8.38 44.13
CA GLN A 76 14.64 9.11 44.87
C GLN A 76 14.45 10.63 44.85
N ILE A 77 13.64 11.15 43.93
CA ILE A 77 13.34 12.59 43.76
C ILE A 77 11.93 12.98 44.22
N ALA A 78 11.14 12.02 44.72
CA ALA A 78 9.78 12.22 45.22
C ALA A 78 9.72 12.45 46.74
#